data_AF-A0A920R7U9-F1
#
_entry.id   AF-A0A920R7U9-F1
#
_cell.length_a   1.000
_cell.length_b   1.000
_cell.length_c   1.000
_cell.angle_alpha   90.00
_cell.angle_beta   90.00
_cell.angle_gamma   90.00
#
_symmetry.space_group_name_H-M   'P 1'
#
loop_
_entity.id
_entity.type
_entity.pdbx_description
1 polymer ?
#
loop_
_entity_poly.entity_id
_entity_poly.type
_entity_poly.pdbx_seq_one_letter_code
_entity_poly.pdbx_strand_id
1 'polypeptide(L)' 'MSVDDFAKFVDSKSPSHKENGDPIVLETLSLEIAGDTAVARVRDAYIGLVFLDTLSFLKVNGKWVIYNKLFHVES' A
#
# COMPACT_ATOMS: atom_id res chain seq x y z
N MET A 1 7.41 5.89 -11.14
CA MET A 1 8.34 5.37 -10.11
C MET A 1 8.42 3.87 -10.30
N SER A 2 9.62 3.28 -10.34
CA SER A 2 9.74 1.81 -10.35
C SER A 2 9.51 1.23 -8.94
N VAL A 3 9.31 -0.08 -8.83
CA VAL A 3 9.22 -0.75 -7.52
C VAL A 3 10.52 -0.57 -6.72
N ASP A 4 11.67 -0.62 -7.39
CA ASP A 4 12.99 -0.44 -6.75
C ASP A 4 13.18 0.99 -6.23
N ASP A 5 12.74 2.00 -6.99
CA ASP A 5 12.80 3.40 -6.53
C ASP A 5 11.91 3.61 -5.31
N PHE A 6 10.71 3.01 -5.31
CA PHE A 6 9.80 3.10 -4.17
C PHE A 6 10.37 2.39 -2.94
N ALA A 7 10.94 1.19 -3.11
CA ALA A 7 11.56 0.45 -2.02
C ALA A 7 12.72 1.24 -1.38
N LYS A 8 13.60 1.83 -2.21
CA LYS A 8 14.68 2.71 -1.73
C LYS A 8 14.15 3.95 -1.02
N PHE A 9 13.07 4.54 -1.51
CA PHE A 9 12.43 5.67 -0.85
C PHE A 9 11.91 5.29 0.54
N VAL A 10 11.22 4.15 0.67
CA VAL A 10 10.71 3.66 1.96
C VAL A 10 11.86 3.33 2.91
N ASP A 11 12.91 2.65 2.43
CA ASP A 11 14.11 2.30 3.19
C ASP A 11 14.86 3.54 3.71
N SER A 12 14.84 4.64 2.93
CA SER A 12 15.46 5.91 3.35
C SER A 12 14.72 6.62 4.50
N LYS A 13 13.51 6.19 4.88
CA LYS A 13 12.74 6.80 5.97
C LYS A 13 13.15 6.22 7.32
N SER A 14 14.09 6.89 7.97
CA SER A 14 14.54 6.61 9.33
C SER A 14 14.41 7.84 10.23
N PRO A 15 13.87 7.71 11.45
CA PRO A 15 13.22 6.51 11.99
C PRO A 15 11.94 6.16 11.21
N SER A 16 11.49 4.91 11.32
CA SER A 16 10.26 4.48 10.67
C SER A 16 9.03 5.19 11.24
N HIS A 17 7.93 5.25 10.47
CA HIS A 17 6.62 5.79 10.92
C HIS A 17 6.20 5.20 12.27
N LYS A 18 6.44 3.90 12.46
CA LYS A 18 6.15 3.20 13.72
C LYS A 18 7.04 3.68 14.88
N GLU A 19 8.33 3.86 14.64
CA GLU A 19 9.29 4.30 15.67
C GLU A 19 9.09 5.76 16.07
N ASN A 20 8.58 6.59 15.16
CA ASN A 20 8.17 7.97 15.46
C ASN A 20 6.93 8.06 16.35
N GLY A 21 6.20 6.96 16.57
CA GLY A 21 4.94 6.99 17.31
C GLY A 21 3.80 7.68 16.55
N ASP A 22 3.94 7.82 15.22
CA ASP A 22 2.92 8.42 14.38
C ASP A 22 1.63 7.58 14.41
N PRO A 23 0.44 8.21 14.34
CA PRO A 23 -0.82 7.49 14.32
C PRO A 23 -0.87 6.46 13.18
N ILE A 24 -1.33 5.25 13.52
CA ILE A 24 -1.58 4.21 12.52
C ILE A 24 -2.94 4.49 11.91
N VAL A 25 -2.93 4.89 10.65
CA VAL A 25 -4.13 4.91 9.79
C VAL A 25 -3.93 3.81 8.77
N LEU A 26 -4.72 2.74 8.88
CA LEU A 26 -4.74 1.60 7.96
C LEU A 26 -6.17 1.09 7.88
N GLU A 27 -6.85 1.35 6.77
CA GLU A 27 -8.25 1.01 6.56
C GLU A 27 -8.44 0.34 5.21
N THR A 28 -9.17 -0.78 5.16
CA THR A 28 -9.62 -1.38 3.89
C THR A 28 -10.99 -0.83 3.54
N LEU A 29 -11.07 -0.09 2.44
CA LEU A 29 -12.31 0.55 1.98
C LEU A 29 -13.16 -0.40 1.15
N SER A 30 -12.53 -1.24 0.34
CA SER A 30 -13.20 -2.27 -0.46
C SER A 30 -12.24 -3.39 -0.82
N LEU A 31 -12.78 -4.60 -1.03
CA LEU A 31 -12.06 -5.75 -1.54
C LEU A 31 -12.97 -6.50 -2.52
N GLU A 32 -12.49 -6.72 -3.73
CA GLU A 32 -13.13 -7.55 -4.74
C GLU A 32 -12.18 -8.70 -5.13
N ILE A 33 -12.69 -9.92 -5.17
CA ILE A 33 -11.93 -11.12 -5.55
C ILE A 33 -12.65 -11.80 -6.72
N ALA A 34 -11.93 -12.05 -7.80
CA ALA A 34 -12.41 -12.75 -8.98
C ALA A 34 -11.40 -13.85 -9.37
N GLY A 35 -11.66 -15.07 -8.93
CA GLY A 35 -10.76 -16.22 -9.12
C GLY A 35 -9.40 -15.97 -8.47
N ASP A 36 -8.35 -15.97 -9.30
CA ASP A 36 -6.96 -15.73 -8.87
C ASP A 36 -6.52 -14.26 -8.97
N THR A 37 -7.46 -13.33 -9.15
CA THR A 37 -7.20 -11.88 -9.11
C THR A 37 -8.00 -11.21 -8.00
N ALA A 38 -7.48 -10.10 -7.46
CA ALA A 38 -8.22 -9.26 -6.53
C ALA A 38 -7.84 -7.79 -6.68
N VAL A 39 -8.75 -6.89 -6.27
CA VAL A 39 -8.46 -5.46 -6.13
C VAL A 39 -8.91 -5.00 -4.75
N ALA A 40 -8.00 -4.39 -4.00
CA ALA A 40 -8.32 -3.73 -2.73
C ALA A 40 -8.14 -2.22 -2.87
N ARG A 41 -9.05 -1.45 -2.27
CA ARG A 41 -8.83 -0.03 -2.00
C ARG A 41 -8.51 0.12 -0.53
N VAL A 42 -7.41 0.78 -0.21
CA VAL A 42 -7.01 1.02 1.18
C VAL A 42 -6.74 2.50 1.40
N ARG A 43 -7.04 2.97 2.61
CA ARG A 43 -6.61 4.28 3.10
C ARG A 43 -5.51 4.06 4.11
N ASP A 44 -4.37 4.72 3.91
CA ASP A 44 -3.28 4.69 4.87
C ASP A 44 -2.65 6.06 5.08
N ALA A 45 -2.07 6.29 6.26
CA ALA A 45 -1.25 7.46 6.52
C ALA A 45 0.22 7.07 6.59
N TYR A 46 1.05 7.83 5.88
CA TYR A 46 2.49 7.65 5.84
C TYR A 46 3.14 9.02 5.66
N ILE A 47 4.24 9.29 6.39
CA ILE A 47 5.06 10.51 6.26
C ILE A 47 4.26 11.84 6.31
N GLY A 48 3.21 11.89 7.15
CA GLY A 48 2.36 13.07 7.31
C GLY A 48 1.35 13.29 6.17
N LEU A 49 1.22 12.34 5.25
CA LEU A 49 0.24 12.34 4.16
C LEU A 49 -0.75 11.20 4.35
N VAL A 50 -1.97 11.37 3.84
CA VAL A 50 -2.98 10.32 3.75
C VAL A 50 -3.13 9.91 2.29
N PHE A 51 -3.06 8.61 2.04
CA PHE A 51 -3.12 8.00 0.72
C PHE A 51 -4.40 7.19 0.55
N LEU A 52 -4.97 7.26 -0.64
CA LEU A 52 -5.93 6.30 -1.17
C LEU A 52 -5.21 5.42 -2.19
N ASP A 53 -4.91 4.21 -1.77
CA ASP A 53 -4.25 3.21 -2.58
C ASP A 53 -5.28 2.31 -3.28
N THR A 54 -4.98 1.95 -4.53
CA THR A 54 -5.64 0.85 -5.25
C THR A 54 -4.59 -0.21 -5.52
N LEU A 55 -4.73 -1.36 -4.85
CA LEU A 55 -3.82 -2.49 -4.92
C LEU A 55 -4.46 -3.59 -5.77
N SER A 56 -3.81 -3.98 -6.87
CA SER A 56 -4.19 -5.16 -7.65
C SER A 56 -3.35 -6.35 -7.24
N PHE A 57 -3.99 -7.50 -7.07
CA PHE A 57 -3.34 -8.73 -6.63
C PHE A 57 -3.50 -9.85 -7.66
N LEU A 58 -2.49 -10.71 -7.69
CA LEU A 58 -2.51 -12.00 -8.39
C LEU A 58 -2.21 -13.11 -7.38
N LYS A 59 -2.89 -14.25 -7.49
CA LYS A 59 -2.59 -15.44 -6.70
C LYS A 59 -1.55 -16.29 -7.43
N VAL A 60 -0.33 -16.34 -6.92
CA VAL A 60 0.78 -17.11 -7.48
C VAL A 60 1.17 -18.20 -6.49
N ASN A 61 1.16 -19.45 -6.91
CA ASN A 61 1.48 -20.61 -6.05
C ASN A 61 0.70 -20.62 -4.72
N GLY A 62 -0.58 -20.28 -4.79
CA GLY A 62 -1.48 -20.23 -3.63
C GLY A 62 -1.34 -18.97 -2.75
N LYS A 63 -0.44 -18.04 -3.07
CA LYS A 63 -0.20 -16.80 -2.30
C LYS A 63 -0.61 -15.57 -3.09
N TRP A 64 -1.31 -14.65 -2.44
CA TRP A 64 -1.60 -13.34 -3.02
C TRP A 64 -0.34 -12.48 -3.02
N VAL A 65 0.00 -11.92 -4.18
CA VAL A 65 1.06 -10.94 -4.34
C VAL A 65 0.47 -9.64 -4.87
N ILE A 66 1.00 -8.50 -4.43
CA ILE A 66 0.65 -7.20 -5.02
C ILE A 66 1.30 -7.16 -6.41
N TYR A 67 0.47 -7.14 -7.44
CA TYR A 67 0.91 -7.04 -8.84
C TYR A 67 1.12 -5.57 -9.24
N ASN A 68 0.29 -4.67 -8.72
CA ASN A 68 0.37 -3.24 -9.00
C ASN A 68 -0.17 -2.42 -7.81
N LYS A 69 0.37 -1.21 -7.62
CA LYS A 69 -0.14 -0.18 -6.71
C LYS A 69 -0.28 1.14 -7.46
N LEU A 70 -1.46 1.73 -7.42
CA LEU A 70 -1.69 3.14 -7.75
C LEU A 70 -2.11 3.87 -6.47
N PHE A 71 -1.85 5.17 -6.39
CA PHE A 71 -2.20 5.96 -5.22
C PHE A 71 -2.69 7.35 -5.60
N HIS A 72 -3.48 7.94 -4.69
CA HIS A 72 -3.86 9.35 -4.68
C HIS A 72 -3.60 9.90 -3.27
N VAL A 73 -3.11 11.13 -3.16
CA VAL A 73 -2.93 11.80 -1.86
C VAL A 73 -4.24 12.55 -1.53
N GLU A 74 -4.90 12.20 -0.44
CA GLU A 74 -6.10 12.91 0.03
C GLU A 74 -5.73 14.36 0.43
N SER A 75 -6.59 15.31 0.03
CA SER A 75 -6.43 16.75 0.28
C SER A 75 -6.98 17.18 1.63
#